data_AF-A0A662AKV1-F1
#
_entry.id   AF-A0A662AKV1-F1
#
_cell.length_a   1.000
_cell.length_b   1.000
_cell.length_c   1.000
_cell.angle_alpha   90.00
_cell.angle_beta   90.00
_cell.angle_gamma   90.00
#
_symmetry.space_group_name_H-M   'P 1'
#
loop_
_entity.id
_entity.type
_entity.pdbx_description
1 polymer ?
#
loop_
_entity_poly.entity_id
_entity_poly.type
_entity_poly.pdbx_seq_one_letter_code
_entity_poly.pdbx_strand_id
1 'polypeptide(L)'
;MRVIILMVILMTSAFASAQNNVPQYFNGYAEEISGKRFTYHSPFPDVSAALIMRGRADFEPISWLTEVVPTSYNDDFVTFIWVYSMDTDPEPVPFILSVDGTEWFRFSSPLVSEIGTWSVEGREGAELKFYVTMLDKFKDEMGFAILKLPIRAIRKGQAATLEIAAKPVEDNSWFMTYKTAVAEQIDLYQNMVVVKDGDQLLHSLSVDIIHLGEDVPCSVQIGNQRTETRLKAGYNHLEIHLPKVDAPTNIKAFISIHNRVIQERTFTMAPIKEWEIFLVQHTHSDIGYTRPQTEILAEHLRYIDHALDYCDQTDHLPDASQFRWTCETSWSVREYLRSRPQEQVDRLVERIREGRIEATGMFLNYSEIIDEPALAAQTKTLRMLKNSGIDVSTAMQNDVNGIAWCLVDYFKHTDVRYLTMGIHAHRARKPFN
;
A
#
# COMPACT_ATOMS: atom_id res chain seq x y z
N MET A 1 12.10 -34.07 7.98
CA MET A 1 12.08 -33.90 6.51
C MET A 1 12.81 -32.61 6.20
N ARG A 2 14.03 -32.66 5.67
CA ARG A 2 14.89 -31.48 5.46
C ARG A 2 14.40 -30.74 4.22
N VAL A 3 13.97 -29.49 4.39
CA VAL A 3 13.61 -28.59 3.29
C VAL A 3 14.92 -28.07 2.69
N ILE A 4 15.23 -28.54 1.47
CA ILE A 4 16.31 -28.00 0.66
C ILE A 4 15.73 -26.78 -0.06
N ILE A 5 16.18 -25.59 0.34
CA ILE A 5 15.93 -24.35 -0.39
C ILE A 5 16.82 -24.39 -1.63
N LEU A 6 16.21 -24.66 -2.79
CA LEU A 6 16.88 -24.58 -4.08
C LEU A 6 17.02 -23.10 -4.44
N MET A 7 18.21 -22.54 -4.22
CA MET A 7 18.58 -21.20 -4.66
C MET A 7 18.68 -21.23 -6.19
N VAL A 8 17.65 -20.78 -6.89
CA VAL A 8 17.68 -20.63 -8.35
C VAL A 8 18.56 -19.43 -8.66
N ILE A 9 19.79 -19.69 -9.06
CA ILE A 9 20.66 -18.71 -9.70
C ILE A 9 20.03 -18.39 -11.06
N LEU A 10 19.33 -17.27 -11.16
CA LEU A 10 18.96 -16.68 -12.44
C LEU A 10 20.25 -16.28 -13.16
N MET A 11 20.71 -17.14 -14.07
CA MET A 11 21.63 -16.71 -15.11
C MET A 11 20.88 -15.70 -15.98
N THR A 12 21.17 -14.42 -15.80
CA THR A 12 20.78 -13.37 -16.74
C THR A 12 21.45 -13.68 -18.07
N SER A 13 20.66 -14.15 -19.03
CA SER A 13 21.07 -14.22 -20.42
C SER A 13 21.45 -12.81 -20.85
N ALA A 14 22.73 -12.58 -21.13
CA ALA A 14 23.24 -11.34 -21.67
C ALA A 14 22.47 -10.98 -22.96
N PHE A 15 21.58 -10.00 -22.85
CA PHE A 15 20.90 -9.40 -23.99
C PHE A 15 21.90 -8.51 -24.72
N ALA A 16 22.73 -9.10 -25.57
CA ALA A 16 23.37 -8.39 -26.66
C ALA A 16 22.34 -8.22 -27.79
N SER A 17 21.43 -7.26 -27.64
CA SER A 17 20.66 -6.73 -28.76
C SER A 17 21.12 -5.31 -29.01
N ALA A 18 21.59 -5.02 -30.23
CA ALA A 18 21.92 -3.69 -30.70
C ALA A 18 20.72 -2.74 -30.49
N GLN A 19 20.71 -2.01 -29.38
CA GLN A 19 19.73 -0.98 -29.06
C GLN A 19 20.39 0.36 -29.34
N ASN A 20 20.25 0.87 -30.54
CA ASN A 20 20.97 2.08 -30.98
C ASN A 20 20.53 3.38 -30.28
N ASN A 21 19.55 3.36 -29.36
CA ASN A 21 18.98 4.57 -28.74
C ASN A 21 18.64 4.45 -27.24
N VAL A 22 19.07 3.40 -26.53
CA VAL A 22 18.92 3.34 -25.06
C VAL A 22 20.27 3.71 -24.45
N PRO A 23 20.35 4.73 -23.58
CA PRO A 23 21.60 5.07 -22.93
C PRO A 23 22.13 3.85 -22.17
N GLN A 24 23.38 3.49 -22.42
CA GLN A 24 24.01 2.39 -21.70
C GLN A 24 24.41 2.85 -20.31
N TYR A 25 23.60 2.50 -19.32
CA TYR A 25 23.89 2.75 -17.91
C TYR A 25 24.44 1.49 -17.23
N PHE A 26 25.42 1.67 -16.35
CA PHE A 26 25.79 0.68 -15.33
C PHE A 26 24.93 0.89 -14.08
N ASN A 27 24.66 -0.18 -13.33
CA ASN A 27 23.96 -0.02 -12.06
C ASN A 27 24.82 0.77 -11.07
N GLY A 28 24.28 1.86 -10.55
CA GLY A 28 24.90 2.66 -9.52
C GLY A 28 24.75 2.05 -8.14
N TYR A 29 23.80 1.13 -7.94
CA TYR A 29 23.61 0.40 -6.69
C TYR A 29 23.66 -1.11 -6.92
N ALA A 30 24.71 -1.76 -6.42
CA ALA A 30 24.89 -3.21 -6.48
C ALA A 30 24.88 -3.84 -5.07
N GLU A 31 25.60 -3.25 -4.12
CA GLU A 31 25.76 -3.82 -2.78
C GLU A 31 25.92 -2.73 -1.72
N GLU A 32 25.20 -2.84 -0.60
CA GLU A 32 25.37 -1.96 0.58
C GLU A 32 26.75 -2.18 1.22
N ILE A 33 27.46 -1.09 1.55
CA ILE A 33 28.66 -1.15 2.41
C ILE A 33 28.32 -0.66 3.82
N SER A 34 27.77 0.56 3.94
CA SER A 34 27.50 1.18 5.24
C SER A 34 26.36 2.19 5.18
N GLY A 35 25.85 2.56 6.36
CA GLY A 35 24.88 3.63 6.52
C GLY A 35 23.61 3.20 7.26
N LYS A 36 22.77 4.18 7.57
CA LYS A 36 21.52 3.94 8.28
C LYS A 36 20.48 3.37 7.33
N ARG A 37 19.98 2.17 7.64
CA ARG A 37 18.88 1.52 6.91
C ARG A 37 17.55 2.18 7.24
N PHE A 38 16.72 2.33 6.23
CA PHE A 38 15.40 2.93 6.35
C PHE A 38 14.40 2.25 5.42
N THR A 39 13.12 2.48 5.66
CA THR A 39 12.03 1.99 4.81
C THR A 39 11.18 3.17 4.41
N TYR A 40 11.15 3.47 3.12
CA TYR A 40 10.40 4.57 2.54
C TYR A 40 9.92 4.18 1.14
N HIS A 41 8.78 4.67 0.69
CA HIS A 41 8.30 4.37 -0.66
C HIS A 41 9.23 4.97 -1.73
N SER A 42 9.22 4.42 -2.94
CA SER A 42 10.01 4.90 -4.08
C SER A 42 9.11 5.04 -5.32
N PRO A 43 9.65 5.51 -6.46
CA PRO A 43 8.93 5.49 -7.74
C PRO A 43 8.54 4.08 -8.21
N PHE A 44 9.16 3.04 -7.64
CA PHE A 44 8.85 1.65 -7.91
C PHE A 44 7.96 1.06 -6.79
N PRO A 45 6.83 0.43 -7.12
CA PRO A 45 5.82 0.01 -6.15
C PRO A 45 6.37 -0.98 -5.10
N ASP A 46 7.28 -1.88 -5.51
CA ASP A 46 7.81 -2.93 -4.65
C ASP A 46 9.18 -2.61 -4.03
N VAL A 47 9.72 -1.42 -4.26
CA VAL A 47 11.02 -1.00 -3.72
C VAL A 47 10.81 0.00 -2.59
N SER A 48 11.21 -0.40 -1.39
CA SER A 48 11.13 0.48 -0.21
C SER A 48 12.32 0.44 0.74
N ALA A 49 13.21 -0.55 0.61
CA ALA A 49 14.42 -0.62 1.42
C ALA A 49 15.43 0.43 0.92
N ALA A 50 15.92 1.29 1.82
CA ALA A 50 16.78 2.41 1.49
C ALA A 50 17.92 2.60 2.51
N LEU A 51 18.94 3.35 2.09
CA LEU A 51 19.90 4.00 2.96
C LEU A 51 19.56 5.49 3.04
N ILE A 52 19.60 6.07 4.24
CA ILE A 52 19.26 7.47 4.48
C ILE A 52 20.46 8.25 5.04
N MET A 53 20.72 9.41 4.46
CA MET A 53 21.64 10.43 4.98
C MET A 53 20.83 11.64 5.45
N ARG A 54 21.26 12.28 6.54
CA ARG A 54 20.70 13.56 7.01
C ARG A 54 21.80 14.57 7.35
N GLY A 55 21.45 15.85 7.40
CA GLY A 55 22.32 16.93 7.87
C GLY A 55 22.62 16.94 9.38
N ARG A 56 22.66 15.78 10.04
CA ARG A 56 22.79 15.65 11.50
C ARG A 56 24.02 14.85 11.89
N ALA A 57 24.60 15.17 13.05
CA ALA A 57 25.79 14.48 13.54
C ALA A 57 25.55 12.99 13.88
N ASP A 58 24.30 12.58 14.13
CA ASP A 58 23.94 11.18 14.42
C ASP A 58 23.73 10.30 13.17
N PHE A 59 24.00 10.83 11.97
CA PHE A 59 23.94 10.10 10.71
C PHE A 59 25.35 9.95 10.13
N GLU A 60 25.85 8.72 10.14
CA GLU A 60 27.09 8.36 9.43
C GLU A 60 26.87 8.39 7.91
N PRO A 61 27.92 8.64 7.11
CA PRO A 61 27.85 8.54 5.66
C PRO A 61 27.27 7.21 5.19
N ILE A 62 26.44 7.28 4.14
CA ILE A 62 25.91 6.10 3.46
C ILE A 62 26.84 5.74 2.32
N SER A 63 27.18 4.45 2.18
CA SER A 63 28.08 3.98 1.11
C SER A 63 27.65 2.63 0.53
N TRP A 64 27.91 2.45 -0.76
CA TRP A 64 27.53 1.25 -1.51
C TRP A 64 28.42 1.08 -2.75
N LEU A 65 28.43 -0.13 -3.30
CA LEU A 65 29.17 -0.49 -4.50
C LEU A 65 28.33 -0.29 -5.77
N THR A 66 28.99 0.13 -6.85
CA THR A 66 28.43 0.11 -8.21
C THR A 66 28.53 -1.27 -8.84
N GLU A 67 27.92 -1.44 -10.01
CA GLU A 67 28.28 -2.51 -10.95
C GLU A 67 29.75 -2.37 -11.39
N VAL A 68 30.37 -3.53 -11.66
CA VAL A 68 31.75 -3.59 -12.14
C VAL A 68 31.81 -3.16 -13.60
N VAL A 69 32.61 -2.14 -13.88
CA VAL A 69 32.89 -1.70 -15.26
C VAL A 69 33.98 -2.61 -15.86
N PRO A 70 33.74 -3.33 -16.97
CA PRO A 70 34.70 -4.28 -17.52
C PRO A 70 36.04 -3.64 -17.91
N THR A 71 37.13 -4.41 -17.83
CA THR A 71 38.46 -3.98 -18.29
C THR A 71 38.51 -3.64 -19.78
N SER A 72 37.60 -4.22 -20.57
CA SER A 72 37.44 -3.99 -22.00
C SER A 72 36.61 -2.73 -22.35
N TYR A 73 36.07 -2.02 -21.37
CA TYR A 73 35.31 -0.78 -21.61
C TYR A 73 36.22 0.31 -22.20
N ASN A 74 35.82 0.97 -23.28
CA ASN A 74 36.71 1.84 -24.05
C ASN A 74 36.28 3.30 -24.13
N ASP A 75 35.09 3.66 -23.65
CA ASP A 75 34.62 5.04 -23.72
C ASP A 75 35.32 5.93 -22.68
N ASP A 76 35.45 7.21 -23.02
CA ASP A 76 36.08 8.22 -22.16
C ASP A 76 35.29 8.50 -20.87
N PHE A 77 33.99 8.21 -20.88
CA PHE A 77 33.08 8.39 -19.77
C PHE A 77 32.34 7.10 -19.47
N VAL A 78 32.04 6.89 -18.19
CA VAL A 78 31.10 5.88 -17.70
C VAL A 78 29.90 6.57 -17.08
N THR A 79 28.71 5.97 -17.19
CA THR A 79 27.50 6.49 -16.54
C THR A 79 26.85 5.42 -15.68
N PHE A 80 26.60 5.77 -14.41
CA PHE A 80 25.88 4.93 -13.45
C PHE A 80 24.48 5.47 -13.19
N ILE A 81 23.51 4.59 -12.95
CA ILE A 81 22.13 4.95 -12.61
C ILE A 81 21.65 4.24 -11.34
N TRP A 82 21.00 4.94 -10.43
CA TRP A 82 20.35 4.34 -9.27
C TRP A 82 19.10 5.12 -8.85
N VAL A 83 18.25 4.50 -8.05
CA VAL A 83 17.04 5.15 -7.53
C VAL A 83 17.42 6.03 -6.33
N TYR A 84 16.93 7.27 -6.35
CA TYR A 84 17.10 8.21 -5.25
C TYR A 84 15.75 8.80 -4.81
N SER A 85 15.76 9.34 -3.60
CA SER A 85 14.81 10.35 -3.18
C SER A 85 15.51 11.40 -2.34
N MET A 86 14.96 12.59 -2.32
CA MET A 86 15.50 13.71 -1.56
C MET A 86 14.36 14.66 -1.22
N ASP A 87 14.42 15.27 -0.05
CA ASP A 87 13.39 16.24 0.31
C ASP A 87 13.45 17.54 -0.48
N THR A 88 12.42 18.34 -0.29
CA THR A 88 12.37 19.75 -0.69
C THR A 88 12.45 20.61 0.54
N ASP A 89 13.56 21.35 0.70
CA ASP A 89 13.79 22.18 1.88
C ASP A 89 14.15 23.63 1.48
N PRO A 90 13.52 24.66 2.10
CA PRO A 90 13.87 26.06 1.86
C PRO A 90 15.28 26.45 2.36
N GLU A 91 15.86 25.68 3.28
CA GLU A 91 17.22 25.87 3.82
C GLU A 91 18.05 24.59 3.62
N PRO A 92 18.39 24.23 2.37
CA PRO A 92 18.81 22.87 2.06
C PRO A 92 20.23 22.57 2.55
N VAL A 93 20.43 21.34 3.03
CA VAL A 93 21.72 20.86 3.49
C VAL A 93 22.65 20.51 2.32
N PRO A 94 23.96 20.85 2.39
CA PRO A 94 24.93 20.40 1.40
C PRO A 94 25.34 18.93 1.63
N PHE A 95 24.99 18.08 0.67
CA PHE A 95 25.49 16.73 0.54
C PHE A 95 26.77 16.68 -0.30
N ILE A 96 27.63 15.73 0.00
CA ILE A 96 28.92 15.49 -0.66
C ILE A 96 28.87 14.07 -1.24
N LEU A 97 29.01 13.94 -2.56
CA LEU A 97 29.17 12.65 -3.23
C LEU A 97 30.66 12.41 -3.52
N SER A 98 31.17 11.30 -2.98
CA SER A 98 32.52 10.80 -3.19
C SER A 98 32.51 9.50 -3.97
N VAL A 99 33.56 9.29 -4.78
CA VAL A 99 33.82 8.06 -5.55
C VAL A 99 35.21 7.56 -5.16
N ASP A 100 35.29 6.33 -4.66
CA ASP A 100 36.51 5.72 -4.13
C ASP A 100 37.26 6.65 -3.14
N GLY A 101 36.49 7.30 -2.26
CA GLY A 101 36.99 8.23 -1.24
C GLY A 101 37.40 9.61 -1.74
N THR A 102 37.24 9.90 -3.03
CA THR A 102 37.53 11.21 -3.61
C THR A 102 36.24 11.99 -3.82
N GLU A 103 36.16 13.22 -3.31
CA GLU A 103 35.01 14.11 -3.53
C GLU A 103 34.89 14.51 -5.02
N TRP A 104 33.68 14.36 -5.57
CA TRP A 104 33.36 14.74 -6.95
C TRP A 104 32.27 15.80 -7.05
N PHE A 105 31.26 15.76 -6.16
CA PHE A 105 30.12 16.69 -6.22
C PHE A 105 29.74 17.19 -4.83
N ARG A 106 29.27 18.43 -4.80
CA ARG A 106 28.49 19.00 -3.70
C ARG A 106 27.13 19.39 -4.27
N PHE A 107 26.05 18.94 -3.64
CA PHE A 107 24.69 19.20 -4.09
C PHE A 107 23.76 19.35 -2.89
N SER A 108 22.59 19.91 -3.12
CA SER A 108 21.59 20.19 -2.10
C SER A 108 20.21 19.95 -2.66
N SER A 109 19.25 19.71 -1.78
CA SER A 109 17.83 19.66 -2.12
C SER A 109 17.42 20.92 -2.89
N PRO A 110 16.59 20.81 -3.94
CA PRO A 110 16.07 21.98 -4.63
C PRO A 110 15.11 22.76 -3.71
N LEU A 111 14.99 24.06 -3.94
CA LEU A 111 14.05 24.92 -3.20
C LEU A 111 12.59 24.64 -3.58
N VAL A 112 12.38 24.19 -4.81
CA VAL A 112 11.08 23.82 -5.39
C VAL A 112 11.30 22.62 -6.30
N SER A 113 10.46 21.62 -6.14
CA SER A 113 10.56 20.33 -6.84
C SER A 113 9.55 20.22 -7.96
N GLU A 114 10.01 19.77 -9.13
CA GLU A 114 9.21 19.59 -10.33
C GLU A 114 9.61 18.31 -11.07
N ILE A 115 8.64 17.69 -11.77
CA ILE A 115 8.95 16.56 -12.65
C ILE A 115 9.83 17.04 -13.80
N GLY A 116 10.95 16.36 -14.04
CA GLY A 116 11.92 16.75 -15.05
C GLY A 116 13.33 16.37 -14.66
N THR A 117 14.30 17.17 -15.11
CA THR A 117 15.71 16.91 -14.82
C THR A 117 16.43 18.16 -14.35
N TRP A 118 17.32 18.00 -13.39
CA TRP A 118 18.31 19.01 -13.02
C TRP A 118 19.67 18.34 -12.80
N SER A 119 20.76 19.09 -12.90
CA SER A 119 22.10 18.53 -12.74
C SER A 119 23.09 19.47 -12.08
N VAL A 120 24.15 18.88 -11.56
CA VAL A 120 25.32 19.55 -10.99
C VAL A 120 26.54 19.16 -11.81
N GLU A 121 27.23 20.16 -12.33
CA GLU A 121 28.49 19.97 -13.06
C GLU A 121 29.63 19.68 -12.08
N GLY A 122 30.42 18.67 -12.43
CA GLY A 122 31.65 18.31 -11.73
C GLY A 122 32.89 18.67 -12.55
N ARG A 123 34.06 18.46 -11.94
CA ARG A 123 35.33 18.60 -12.65
C ARG A 123 35.45 17.60 -13.80
N GLU A 124 36.29 17.93 -14.78
CA GLU A 124 36.69 17.00 -15.85
C GLU A 124 35.52 16.47 -16.69
N GLY A 125 34.45 17.26 -16.83
CA GLY A 125 33.26 16.89 -17.59
C GLY A 125 32.36 15.85 -16.90
N ALA A 126 32.59 15.61 -15.61
CA ALA A 126 31.69 14.81 -14.78
C ALA A 126 30.34 15.55 -14.58
N GLU A 127 29.25 14.82 -14.47
CA GLU A 127 27.90 15.36 -14.25
C GLU A 127 27.14 14.44 -13.29
N LEU A 128 26.50 15.01 -12.28
CA LEU A 128 25.49 14.33 -11.47
C LEU A 128 24.13 14.90 -11.84
N LYS A 129 23.31 14.09 -12.50
CA LYS A 129 21.98 14.45 -12.98
C LYS A 129 20.92 13.73 -12.17
N PHE A 130 19.89 14.44 -11.80
CA PHE A 130 18.70 13.92 -11.15
C PHE A 130 17.54 13.98 -12.13
N TYR A 131 16.93 12.83 -12.38
CA TYR A 131 15.73 12.70 -13.19
C TYR A 131 14.57 12.40 -12.26
N VAL A 132 13.77 13.43 -11.97
CA VAL A 132 12.59 13.38 -11.10
C VAL A 132 11.41 12.78 -11.87
N THR A 133 10.93 11.62 -11.42
CA THR A 133 9.82 10.90 -12.04
C THR A 133 8.56 10.86 -11.17
N MET A 134 8.70 11.18 -9.88
CA MET A 134 7.61 11.21 -8.91
C MET A 134 7.87 12.30 -7.87
N LEU A 135 6.78 12.92 -7.40
CA LEU A 135 6.78 13.78 -6.22
C LEU A 135 5.88 13.15 -5.17
N ASP A 136 6.32 13.12 -3.93
CA ASP A 136 5.53 12.59 -2.83
C ASP A 136 4.44 13.60 -2.36
N LYS A 137 3.69 13.26 -1.31
CA LYS A 137 2.64 14.15 -0.77
C LYS A 137 3.17 15.46 -0.18
N PHE A 138 4.45 15.52 0.18
CA PHE A 138 5.16 16.69 0.68
C PHE A 138 5.97 17.42 -0.39
N LYS A 139 5.91 16.94 -1.64
CA LYS A 139 6.67 17.43 -2.81
C LYS A 139 8.14 17.03 -2.83
N ASP A 140 8.53 16.05 -2.02
CA ASP A 140 9.88 15.48 -2.04
C ASP A 140 10.11 14.77 -3.37
N GLU A 141 11.31 14.93 -3.93
CA GLU A 141 11.68 14.38 -5.23
C GLU A 141 12.02 12.91 -5.14
N MET A 142 11.57 12.15 -6.13
CA MET A 142 11.94 10.76 -6.31
C MET A 142 12.17 10.45 -7.78
N GLY A 143 13.18 9.62 -8.04
CA GLY A 143 13.49 9.22 -9.41
C GLY A 143 14.86 8.57 -9.52
N PHE A 144 15.62 8.96 -10.54
CA PHE A 144 16.95 8.41 -10.81
C PHE A 144 18.04 9.44 -10.63
N ALA A 145 19.10 9.05 -9.93
CA ALA A 145 20.37 9.74 -9.97
C ALA A 145 21.24 9.08 -11.05
N ILE A 146 21.80 9.90 -11.93
CA ILE A 146 22.60 9.51 -13.09
C ILE A 146 23.95 10.19 -12.95
N LEU A 147 24.99 9.38 -12.73
CA LEU A 147 26.35 9.84 -12.47
C LEU A 147 27.25 9.55 -13.67
N LYS A 148 27.61 10.60 -14.40
CA LYS A 148 28.60 10.55 -15.48
C LYS A 148 29.97 10.91 -14.92
N LEU A 149 30.95 10.02 -15.11
CA LEU A 149 32.33 10.21 -14.65
C LEU A 149 33.32 9.97 -15.79
N PRO A 150 34.45 10.70 -15.84
CA PRO A 150 35.54 10.31 -16.72
C PRO A 150 36.04 8.92 -16.30
N ILE A 151 36.36 8.06 -17.25
CA ILE A 151 36.67 6.65 -16.97
C ILE A 151 37.87 6.47 -16.01
N ARG A 152 38.76 7.46 -15.94
CA ARG A 152 39.90 7.52 -15.00
C ARG A 152 39.50 7.72 -13.53
N ALA A 153 38.26 8.12 -13.27
CA ALA A 153 37.72 8.30 -11.93
C ALA A 153 37.51 6.99 -11.18
N ILE A 154 37.46 5.87 -11.91
CA ILE A 154 37.21 4.53 -11.38
C ILE A 154 38.27 3.54 -11.83
N ARG A 155 38.34 2.39 -11.16
CA ARG A 155 39.21 1.27 -11.54
C ARG A 155 38.42 0.23 -12.32
N LYS A 156 38.67 0.10 -13.62
CA LYS A 156 38.06 -0.95 -14.44
C LYS A 156 38.37 -2.35 -13.88
N GLY A 157 37.41 -3.26 -13.96
CA GLY A 157 37.47 -4.60 -13.38
C GLY A 157 37.19 -4.65 -11.87
N GLN A 158 36.89 -3.51 -11.25
CA GLN A 158 36.48 -3.40 -9.85
C GLN A 158 35.20 -2.55 -9.75
N ALA A 159 34.37 -2.82 -8.75
CA ALA A 159 33.25 -1.95 -8.41
C ALA A 159 33.78 -0.67 -7.76
N ALA A 160 33.22 0.47 -8.11
CA ALA A 160 33.53 1.73 -7.43
C ALA A 160 32.69 1.84 -6.16
N THR A 161 33.24 2.47 -5.13
CA THR A 161 32.49 2.83 -3.93
C THR A 161 31.90 4.22 -4.12
N LEU A 162 30.56 4.32 -4.06
CA LEU A 162 29.86 5.60 -3.95
C LEU A 162 29.57 5.87 -2.48
N GLU A 163 29.81 7.10 -2.04
CA GLU A 163 29.53 7.53 -0.67
C GLU A 163 28.85 8.90 -0.69
N ILE A 164 27.78 9.04 0.08
CA ILE A 164 27.14 10.33 0.34
C ILE A 164 27.27 10.65 1.82
N ALA A 165 27.84 11.83 2.09
CA ALA A 165 27.97 12.42 3.42
C ALA A 165 27.31 13.81 3.45
N ALA A 166 27.01 14.30 4.64
CA ALA A 166 26.63 15.70 4.86
C ALA A 166 27.47 16.28 6.00
N LYS A 167 27.76 17.58 5.94
CA LYS A 167 28.32 18.27 7.11
C LYS A 167 27.19 18.47 8.13
N PRO A 168 27.37 18.10 9.42
CA PRO A 168 26.35 18.31 10.43
C PRO A 168 26.01 19.78 10.58
N VAL A 169 24.74 20.11 10.39
CA VAL A 169 24.13 21.42 10.66
C VAL A 169 22.90 21.30 11.56
N GLU A 170 22.67 20.11 12.14
CA GLU A 170 21.53 19.77 12.98
C GLU A 170 20.17 19.99 12.30
N ASP A 171 20.12 19.65 11.01
CA ASP A 171 18.93 19.79 10.18
C ASP A 171 18.38 18.43 9.70
N ASN A 172 17.07 18.33 9.56
CA ASN A 172 16.43 17.07 9.16
C ASN A 172 16.42 16.85 7.64
N SER A 173 17.02 17.72 6.83
CA SER A 173 17.11 17.52 5.39
C SER A 173 17.70 16.15 5.07
N TRP A 174 17.16 15.45 4.09
CA TRP A 174 17.50 14.06 3.84
C TRP A 174 17.69 13.72 2.37
N PHE A 175 18.64 12.81 2.15
CA PHE A 175 18.84 12.12 0.87
C PHE A 175 18.73 10.61 1.12
N MET A 176 18.11 9.89 0.20
CA MET A 176 18.07 8.44 0.20
C MET A 176 18.51 7.85 -1.13
N THR A 177 19.12 6.67 -1.06
CA THR A 177 19.26 5.75 -2.19
C THR A 177 18.61 4.42 -1.84
N TYR A 178 18.00 3.77 -2.83
CA TYR A 178 17.28 2.53 -2.62
C TYR A 178 18.11 1.31 -2.97
N LYS A 179 17.86 0.23 -2.24
CA LYS A 179 18.59 -1.03 -2.34
C LYS A 179 18.11 -1.88 -3.51
N THR A 180 18.19 -1.34 -4.72
CA THR A 180 17.75 -2.01 -5.95
C THR A 180 18.66 -1.69 -7.12
N ALA A 181 18.85 -2.67 -8.00
CA ALA A 181 19.33 -2.44 -9.34
C ALA A 181 18.23 -1.76 -10.17
N VAL A 182 18.64 -1.05 -11.23
CA VAL A 182 17.76 -0.39 -12.21
C VAL A 182 18.02 -1.04 -13.57
N ALA A 183 16.98 -1.62 -14.15
CA ALA A 183 17.05 -2.25 -15.46
C ALA A 183 15.78 -2.00 -16.26
N GLU A 184 15.91 -1.97 -17.58
CA GLU A 184 14.77 -2.05 -18.49
C GLU A 184 14.03 -3.37 -18.25
N GLN A 185 12.75 -3.27 -17.89
CA GLN A 185 11.94 -4.43 -17.50
C GLN A 185 10.53 -4.29 -18.05
N ILE A 186 9.93 -5.42 -18.43
CA ILE A 186 8.54 -5.52 -18.86
C ILE A 186 7.95 -6.72 -18.16
N ASP A 187 7.08 -6.47 -17.19
CA ASP A 187 6.28 -7.48 -16.50
C ASP A 187 4.85 -7.42 -17.00
N LEU A 188 4.26 -8.59 -17.18
CA LEU A 188 2.89 -8.76 -17.64
C LEU A 188 2.24 -9.85 -16.81
N TYR A 189 1.20 -9.49 -16.06
CA TYR A 189 0.53 -10.42 -15.17
C TYR A 189 -0.96 -10.16 -15.07
N GLN A 190 -1.71 -11.21 -14.74
CA GLN A 190 -3.14 -11.13 -14.49
C GLN A 190 -3.39 -10.65 -13.06
N ASN A 191 -4.24 -9.64 -12.91
CA ASN A 191 -4.72 -9.22 -11.60
C ASN A 191 -5.76 -10.19 -11.05
N MET A 192 -5.80 -10.35 -9.74
CA MET A 192 -6.75 -11.26 -9.06
C MET A 192 -8.14 -10.64 -8.91
N VAL A 193 -8.60 -9.90 -9.93
CA VAL A 193 -9.88 -9.21 -9.99
C VAL A 193 -10.53 -9.39 -11.36
N VAL A 194 -11.87 -9.40 -11.37
CA VAL A 194 -12.69 -9.35 -12.59
C VAL A 194 -13.44 -8.04 -12.54
N VAL A 195 -13.28 -7.27 -13.61
CA VAL A 195 -13.96 -6.00 -13.80
C VAL A 195 -15.25 -6.25 -14.56
N LYS A 196 -16.33 -5.62 -14.11
CA LYS A 196 -17.61 -5.63 -14.82
C LYS A 196 -17.74 -4.36 -15.63
N ASP A 197 -17.88 -4.50 -16.95
CA ASP A 197 -18.16 -3.40 -17.88
C ASP A 197 -19.46 -3.70 -18.63
N GLY A 198 -20.53 -2.98 -18.27
CA GLY A 198 -21.89 -3.33 -18.66
C GLY A 198 -22.26 -4.75 -18.21
N ASP A 199 -22.61 -5.61 -19.16
CA ASP A 199 -22.91 -7.03 -18.92
C ASP A 199 -21.70 -7.96 -19.10
N GLN A 200 -20.53 -7.42 -19.47
CA GLN A 200 -19.32 -8.20 -19.69
C GLN A 200 -18.48 -8.30 -18.43
N LEU A 201 -17.96 -9.51 -18.17
CA LEU A 201 -16.95 -9.76 -17.16
C LEU A 201 -15.59 -9.88 -17.84
N LEU A 202 -14.64 -9.08 -17.39
CA LEU A 202 -13.32 -8.96 -17.97
C LEU A 202 -12.26 -9.27 -16.91
N HIS A 203 -11.26 -10.06 -17.25
CA HIS A 203 -10.04 -10.12 -16.45
C HIS A 203 -9.25 -8.83 -16.64
N SER A 204 -8.70 -8.32 -15.54
CA SER A 204 -7.73 -7.23 -15.56
C SER A 204 -6.30 -7.80 -15.62
N LEU A 205 -5.46 -7.18 -16.44
CA LEU A 205 -4.04 -7.47 -16.58
C LEU A 205 -3.25 -6.20 -16.42
N SER A 206 -2.13 -6.28 -15.72
CA SER A 206 -1.18 -5.19 -15.59
C SER A 206 0.05 -5.44 -16.45
N VAL A 207 0.48 -4.39 -17.13
CA VAL A 207 1.73 -4.31 -17.87
C VAL A 207 2.58 -3.24 -17.22
N ASP A 208 3.60 -3.68 -16.50
CA ASP A 208 4.54 -2.80 -15.81
C ASP A 208 5.82 -2.70 -16.62
N ILE A 209 6.22 -1.48 -16.94
CA ILE A 209 7.38 -1.20 -17.80
C ILE A 209 8.29 -0.21 -17.11
N ILE A 210 9.51 -0.65 -16.78
CA ILE A 210 10.60 0.24 -16.40
C ILE A 210 11.31 0.65 -17.69
N HIS A 211 11.21 1.93 -18.06
CA HIS A 211 11.80 2.51 -19.26
C HIS A 211 12.83 3.56 -18.87
N LEU A 212 14.09 3.45 -19.32
CA LEU A 212 15.20 4.32 -18.92
C LEU A 212 15.57 5.36 -19.99
N GLY A 213 14.82 5.40 -21.10
CA GLY A 213 15.01 6.36 -22.19
C GLY A 213 14.05 7.54 -22.13
N GLU A 214 14.13 8.38 -23.16
CA GLU A 214 13.18 9.48 -23.37
C GLU A 214 11.77 8.99 -23.71
N ASP A 215 10.81 9.91 -23.61
CA ASP A 215 9.40 9.64 -23.89
C ASP A 215 9.16 9.01 -25.26
N VAL A 216 8.61 7.80 -25.26
CA VAL A 216 8.53 6.98 -26.48
C VAL A 216 7.14 6.34 -26.65
N PRO A 217 6.57 6.29 -27.87
CA PRO A 217 5.36 5.52 -28.13
C PRO A 217 5.56 4.03 -27.84
N CYS A 218 4.56 3.42 -27.20
CA CYS A 218 4.47 1.99 -26.94
C CYS A 218 3.07 1.49 -27.31
N SER A 219 2.99 0.26 -27.80
CA SER A 219 1.71 -0.43 -27.93
C SER A 219 1.81 -1.88 -27.47
N VAL A 220 0.77 -2.34 -26.79
CA VAL A 220 0.62 -3.73 -26.35
C VAL A 220 -0.53 -4.34 -27.15
N GLN A 221 -0.23 -5.41 -27.90
CA GLN A 221 -1.21 -6.17 -28.66
C GLN A 221 -1.45 -7.53 -27.99
N ILE A 222 -2.70 -7.83 -27.66
CA ILE A 222 -3.12 -9.14 -27.13
C ILE A 222 -4.33 -9.62 -27.93
N GLY A 223 -4.18 -10.72 -28.69
CA GLY A 223 -5.21 -11.17 -29.61
C GLY A 223 -5.58 -10.06 -30.61
N ASN A 224 -6.85 -9.66 -30.63
CA ASN A 224 -7.34 -8.57 -31.48
C ASN A 224 -7.31 -7.19 -30.79
N GLN A 225 -6.99 -7.13 -29.51
CA GLN A 225 -6.98 -5.89 -28.74
C GLN A 225 -5.61 -5.22 -28.79
N ARG A 226 -5.61 -3.93 -29.13
CA ARG A 226 -4.43 -3.08 -29.14
C ARG A 226 -4.62 -1.94 -28.15
N THR A 227 -3.66 -1.76 -27.26
CA THR A 227 -3.62 -0.63 -26.34
C THR A 227 -2.37 0.19 -26.63
N GLU A 228 -2.55 1.49 -26.91
CA GLU A 228 -1.47 2.42 -27.18
C GLU A 228 -1.22 3.30 -25.95
N THR A 229 0.06 3.58 -25.68
CA THR A 229 0.48 4.46 -24.59
C THR A 229 1.78 5.17 -24.95
N ARG A 230 2.19 6.14 -24.13
CA ARG A 230 3.53 6.74 -24.20
C ARG A 230 4.27 6.37 -22.92
N LEU A 231 5.39 5.69 -23.07
CA LEU A 231 6.28 5.43 -21.94
C LEU A 231 7.04 6.70 -21.62
N LYS A 232 7.02 7.08 -20.35
CA LYS A 232 7.91 8.08 -19.77
C LYS A 232 9.12 7.39 -19.15
N ALA A 233 10.18 8.14 -18.88
CA ALA A 233 11.28 7.59 -18.09
C ALA A 233 10.79 7.13 -16.70
N GLY A 234 11.31 6.00 -16.24
CA GLY A 234 10.92 5.33 -15.01
C GLY A 234 9.83 4.29 -15.19
N TYR A 235 9.03 4.13 -14.13
CA TYR A 235 7.98 3.13 -14.05
C TYR A 235 6.70 3.60 -14.75
N ASN A 236 6.18 2.74 -15.61
CA ASN A 236 4.95 2.95 -16.36
C ASN A 236 4.03 1.77 -16.08
N HIS A 237 2.79 2.06 -15.73
CA HIS A 237 1.75 1.06 -15.49
C HIS A 237 0.67 1.18 -16.55
N LEU A 238 0.29 0.06 -17.15
CA LEU A 238 -0.84 -0.03 -18.06
C LEU A 238 -1.77 -1.16 -17.62
N GLU A 239 -3.05 -0.85 -17.48
CA GLU A 239 -4.08 -1.86 -17.24
C GLU A 239 -4.79 -2.22 -18.55
N ILE A 240 -4.94 -3.52 -18.81
CA ILE A 240 -5.61 -4.07 -19.99
C ILE A 240 -6.71 -5.03 -19.54
N HIS A 241 -7.93 -4.81 -20.02
CA HIS A 241 -9.05 -5.71 -19.78
C HIS A 241 -9.23 -6.68 -20.94
N LEU A 242 -9.33 -7.98 -20.65
CA LEU A 242 -9.60 -9.04 -21.63
C LEU A 242 -10.86 -9.82 -21.22
N PRO A 243 -11.59 -10.45 -22.16
CA PRO A 243 -12.71 -11.32 -21.82
C PRO A 243 -12.34 -12.37 -20.75
N LYS A 244 -13.21 -12.54 -19.75
CA LYS A 244 -13.06 -13.57 -18.71
C LYS A 244 -12.87 -14.95 -19.35
N VAL A 245 -11.97 -15.76 -18.79
CA VAL A 245 -11.77 -17.16 -19.18
C VAL A 245 -12.30 -18.10 -18.11
N ASP A 246 -12.87 -19.22 -18.53
CA ASP A 246 -13.41 -20.26 -17.64
C ASP A 246 -12.45 -21.44 -17.43
N ALA A 247 -11.30 -21.44 -18.11
CA ALA A 247 -10.21 -22.39 -17.92
C ALA A 247 -8.83 -21.73 -18.17
N PRO A 248 -7.74 -22.27 -17.59
CA PRO A 248 -6.39 -21.79 -17.87
C PRO A 248 -6.12 -21.72 -19.39
N THR A 249 -5.81 -20.52 -19.86
CA THR A 249 -5.68 -20.20 -21.29
C THR A 249 -4.34 -19.50 -21.52
N ASN A 250 -3.54 -20.03 -22.44
CA ASN A 250 -2.26 -19.41 -22.81
C ASN A 250 -2.50 -18.24 -23.77
N ILE A 251 -1.96 -17.08 -23.41
CA ILE A 251 -2.12 -15.83 -24.14
C ILE A 251 -0.75 -15.32 -24.56
N LYS A 252 -0.69 -14.77 -25.78
CA LYS A 252 0.49 -14.07 -26.29
C LYS A 252 0.22 -12.57 -26.33
N ALA A 253 1.17 -11.81 -25.81
CA ALA A 253 1.23 -10.36 -25.90
C ALA A 253 2.45 -9.94 -26.74
N PHE A 254 2.26 -8.97 -27.62
CA PHE A 254 3.32 -8.35 -28.40
C PHE A 254 3.46 -6.90 -27.94
N ILE A 255 4.61 -6.58 -27.34
CA ILE A 255 4.93 -5.23 -26.87
C ILE A 255 5.86 -4.57 -27.90
N SER A 256 5.40 -3.48 -28.50
CA SER A 256 6.14 -2.68 -29.47
C SER A 256 6.49 -1.34 -28.87
N ILE A 257 7.76 -1.14 -28.52
CA ILE A 257 8.34 0.14 -28.11
C ILE A 257 9.07 0.72 -29.33
N HIS A 258 8.83 1.98 -29.67
CA HIS A 258 9.41 2.59 -30.88
C HIS A 258 10.94 2.44 -30.91
N ASN A 259 11.49 2.13 -32.09
CA ASN A 259 12.90 1.82 -32.33
C ASN A 259 13.47 0.62 -31.55
N ARG A 260 12.63 -0.27 -31.00
CA ARG A 260 13.04 -1.54 -30.41
C ARG A 260 12.41 -2.71 -31.17
N VAL A 261 13.03 -3.88 -31.05
CA VAL A 261 12.45 -5.14 -31.55
C VAL A 261 11.19 -5.44 -30.75
N ILE A 262 10.13 -5.88 -31.43
CA ILE A 262 8.88 -6.29 -30.80
C ILE A 262 9.18 -7.45 -29.84
N GLN A 263 8.73 -7.30 -28.60
CA GLN A 263 8.89 -8.33 -27.58
C GLN A 263 7.63 -9.19 -27.51
N GLU A 264 7.79 -10.50 -27.68
CA GLU A 264 6.74 -11.48 -27.40
C GLU A 264 6.79 -11.88 -25.92
N ARG A 265 5.64 -11.89 -25.26
CA ARG A 265 5.44 -12.44 -23.91
C ARG A 265 4.32 -13.45 -23.95
N THR A 266 4.54 -14.61 -23.35
CA THR A 266 3.50 -15.63 -23.18
C THR A 266 3.21 -15.77 -21.69
N PHE A 267 1.93 -15.78 -21.33
CA PHE A 267 1.47 -15.99 -19.95
C PHE A 267 0.17 -16.81 -19.96
N THR A 268 -0.18 -17.39 -18.81
CA THR A 268 -1.42 -18.14 -18.64
C THR A 268 -2.42 -17.30 -17.87
N MET A 269 -3.55 -16.97 -18.49
CA MET A 269 -4.69 -16.37 -17.81
C MET A 269 -5.59 -17.49 -17.28
N ALA A 270 -6.02 -17.40 -16.03
CA ALA A 270 -6.84 -18.42 -15.38
C ALA A 270 -8.10 -17.82 -14.74
N PRO A 271 -9.16 -18.62 -14.53
CA PRO A 271 -10.31 -18.18 -13.75
C PRO A 271 -9.86 -17.74 -12.36
N ILE A 272 -10.36 -16.59 -11.91
CA ILE A 272 -10.13 -16.13 -10.54
C ILE A 272 -11.26 -16.63 -9.63
N LYS A 273 -10.93 -16.86 -8.36
CA LYS A 273 -11.94 -17.14 -7.36
C LYS A 273 -12.78 -15.89 -7.09
N GLU A 274 -14.08 -16.00 -7.26
CA GLU A 274 -15.02 -14.93 -6.89
C GLU A 274 -15.19 -14.92 -5.37
N TRP A 275 -15.11 -13.73 -4.79
CA TRP A 275 -15.31 -13.50 -3.35
C TRP A 275 -16.48 -12.56 -3.17
N GLU A 276 -17.37 -12.89 -2.24
CA GLU A 276 -18.39 -11.98 -1.76
C GLU A 276 -17.87 -11.32 -0.47
N ILE A 277 -17.87 -9.99 -0.44
CA ILE A 277 -17.38 -9.19 0.69
C ILE A 277 -18.59 -8.57 1.38
N PHE A 278 -18.83 -8.96 2.63
CA PHE A 278 -19.83 -8.34 3.49
C PHE A 278 -19.20 -7.24 4.32
N LEU A 279 -19.68 -6.00 4.17
CA LEU A 279 -19.22 -4.86 4.94
C LEU A 279 -20.16 -4.63 6.13
N VAL A 280 -19.64 -4.80 7.36
CA VAL A 280 -20.40 -4.58 8.59
C VAL A 280 -19.98 -3.26 9.22
N GLN A 281 -20.83 -2.25 9.09
CA GLN A 281 -20.56 -0.90 9.61
C GLN A 281 -21.05 -0.80 11.05
N HIS A 282 -20.17 -0.42 11.97
CA HIS A 282 -20.52 -0.17 13.36
C HIS A 282 -19.52 0.79 13.98
N THR A 283 -19.82 1.25 15.19
CA THR A 283 -18.86 1.95 16.05
C THR A 283 -18.63 1.09 17.30
N HIS A 284 -17.38 1.00 17.73
CA HIS A 284 -17.04 0.30 18.97
C HIS A 284 -17.50 1.12 20.19
N SER A 285 -18.08 0.44 21.19
CA SER A 285 -18.78 1.04 22.33
C SER A 285 -17.97 0.96 23.62
N ASP A 286 -16.96 1.80 23.74
CA ASP A 286 -16.19 1.97 24.98
C ASP A 286 -16.84 2.98 25.91
N ILE A 287 -17.38 2.52 27.04
CA ILE A 287 -18.01 3.41 28.03
C ILE A 287 -17.05 3.73 29.19
N GLY A 288 -16.47 4.92 29.19
CA GLY A 288 -15.54 5.35 30.24
C GLY A 288 -14.05 5.21 29.91
N TYR A 289 -13.69 4.81 28.69
CA TYR A 289 -12.29 4.83 28.23
C TYR A 289 -11.90 6.21 27.68
N THR A 290 -12.60 6.67 26.64
CA THR A 290 -12.30 7.96 25.98
C THR A 290 -12.96 9.14 26.69
N ARG A 291 -14.19 8.96 27.21
CA ARG A 291 -14.99 9.98 27.91
C ARG A 291 -15.96 9.35 28.93
N PRO A 292 -16.53 10.13 29.87
CA PRO A 292 -17.54 9.65 30.82
C PRO A 292 -18.78 9.06 30.14
N GLN A 293 -19.48 8.13 30.81
CA GLN A 293 -20.63 7.40 30.23
C GLN A 293 -21.76 8.33 29.79
N THR A 294 -21.97 9.44 30.49
CA THR A 294 -23.00 10.44 30.16
C THR A 294 -22.73 11.14 28.82
N GLU A 295 -21.46 11.38 28.49
CA GLU A 295 -21.08 11.98 27.21
C GLU A 295 -21.15 10.95 26.08
N ILE A 296 -20.61 9.75 26.32
CA ILE A 296 -20.63 8.65 25.33
C ILE A 296 -22.06 8.25 24.98
N LEU A 297 -22.99 8.21 25.94
CA LEU A 297 -24.38 7.89 25.65
C LEU A 297 -24.99 8.85 24.63
N ALA A 298 -24.82 10.16 24.82
CA ALA A 298 -25.38 11.16 23.91
C ALA A 298 -24.85 10.99 22.48
N GLU A 299 -23.57 10.63 22.33
CA GLU A 299 -22.96 10.32 21.04
C GLU A 299 -23.56 9.07 20.39
N HIS A 300 -23.70 7.96 21.13
CA HIS A 300 -24.32 6.75 20.59
C HIS A 300 -25.77 6.95 20.15
N LEU A 301 -26.54 7.75 20.88
CA LEU A 301 -27.90 8.09 20.47
C LEU A 301 -27.88 8.91 19.16
N ARG A 302 -26.94 9.84 19.02
CA ARG A 302 -26.75 10.64 17.80
C ARG A 302 -26.27 9.79 16.62
N TYR A 303 -25.44 8.77 16.84
CA TYR A 303 -25.02 7.85 15.80
C TYR A 303 -26.19 7.05 15.23
N ILE A 304 -27.14 6.63 16.07
CA ILE A 304 -28.36 5.98 15.60
C ILE A 304 -29.19 6.96 14.75
N ASP A 305 -29.33 8.22 15.15
CA ASP A 305 -30.02 9.22 14.33
C ASP A 305 -29.34 9.40 12.96
N HIS A 306 -28.02 9.53 12.92
CA HIS A 306 -27.26 9.62 11.68
C HIS A 306 -27.42 8.37 10.81
N ALA A 307 -27.42 7.18 11.42
CA ALA A 307 -27.62 5.93 10.70
C ALA A 307 -29.00 5.87 10.05
N LEU A 308 -30.05 6.37 10.73
CA LEU A 308 -31.39 6.52 10.14
C LEU A 308 -31.38 7.49 8.96
N ASP A 309 -30.74 8.65 9.11
CA ASP A 309 -30.65 9.64 8.03
C ASP A 309 -29.90 9.10 6.81
N TYR A 310 -28.83 8.31 7.02
CA TYR A 310 -28.12 7.65 5.92
C TYR A 310 -28.93 6.50 5.31
N CYS A 311 -29.77 5.81 6.09
CA CYS A 311 -30.70 4.84 5.52
C CYS A 311 -31.64 5.52 4.53
N ASP A 312 -32.30 6.60 4.96
CA ASP A 312 -33.23 7.39 4.14
C ASP A 312 -32.57 7.94 2.87
N GLN A 313 -31.37 8.52 3.00
CA GLN A 313 -30.61 9.06 1.87
C GLN A 313 -30.26 8.01 0.82
N THR A 314 -30.26 6.73 1.17
CA THR A 314 -29.83 5.64 0.29
C THR A 314 -30.95 4.71 -0.14
N ASP A 315 -32.21 4.95 0.25
CA ASP A 315 -33.34 4.07 -0.09
C ASP A 315 -33.57 3.86 -1.58
N HIS A 316 -33.25 4.87 -2.39
CA HIS A 316 -33.40 4.82 -3.84
C HIS A 316 -32.26 4.07 -4.55
N LEU A 317 -31.20 3.70 -3.82
CA LEU A 317 -30.06 2.98 -4.37
C LEU A 317 -30.34 1.47 -4.49
N PRO A 318 -29.61 0.74 -5.37
CA PRO A 318 -29.65 -0.72 -5.39
C PRO A 318 -29.32 -1.31 -4.02
N ASP A 319 -29.92 -2.46 -3.67
CA ASP A 319 -29.84 -3.05 -2.32
C ASP A 319 -28.40 -3.15 -1.76
N ALA A 320 -27.43 -3.55 -2.59
CA ALA A 320 -26.03 -3.66 -2.17
C ALA A 320 -25.34 -2.30 -1.87
N SER A 321 -25.89 -1.21 -2.39
CA SER A 321 -25.39 0.16 -2.18
C SER A 321 -26.17 0.92 -1.09
N GLN A 322 -27.17 0.28 -0.49
CA GLN A 322 -27.94 0.86 0.59
C GLN A 322 -27.14 0.88 1.89
N PHE A 323 -27.23 1.97 2.66
CA PHE A 323 -26.52 2.08 3.94
C PHE A 323 -27.07 1.07 4.95
N ARG A 324 -26.18 0.38 5.67
CA ARG A 324 -26.51 -0.55 6.75
C ARG A 324 -25.67 -0.26 7.98
N TRP A 325 -26.25 -0.44 9.18
CA TRP A 325 -25.58 -0.13 10.44
C TRP A 325 -25.84 -1.19 11.52
N THR A 326 -24.82 -1.52 12.30
CA THR A 326 -24.94 -2.42 13.44
C THR A 326 -24.67 -1.65 14.74
N CYS A 327 -25.68 -1.61 15.61
CA CYS A 327 -25.55 -1.16 16.98
C CYS A 327 -24.87 -2.26 17.80
N GLU A 328 -23.56 -2.11 18.01
CA GLU A 328 -22.72 -3.11 18.68
C GLU A 328 -23.28 -3.56 20.04
N THR A 329 -23.83 -2.64 20.84
CA THR A 329 -24.37 -2.95 22.17
C THR A 329 -25.85 -2.59 22.29
N SER A 330 -26.62 -3.44 22.98
CA SER A 330 -28.05 -3.21 23.22
C SER A 330 -28.30 -2.05 24.20
N TRP A 331 -27.29 -1.58 24.93
CA TRP A 331 -27.42 -0.44 25.84
C TRP A 331 -27.85 0.83 25.11
N SER A 332 -27.15 1.18 24.03
CA SER A 332 -27.47 2.37 23.22
C SER A 332 -28.89 2.32 22.67
N VAL A 333 -29.30 1.16 22.14
CA VAL A 333 -30.64 0.92 21.62
C VAL A 333 -31.69 1.04 22.72
N ARG A 334 -31.46 0.44 23.89
CA ARG A 334 -32.36 0.55 25.05
C ARG A 334 -32.60 2.00 25.45
N GLU A 335 -31.53 2.80 25.53
CA GLU A 335 -31.63 4.20 25.91
C GLU A 335 -32.28 5.04 24.80
N TYR A 336 -32.05 4.70 23.53
CA TYR A 336 -32.73 5.33 22.40
C TYR A 336 -34.25 5.17 22.51
N LEU A 337 -34.73 3.94 22.72
CA LEU A 337 -36.16 3.63 22.90
C LEU A 337 -36.80 4.34 24.10
N ARG A 338 -36.01 4.69 25.12
CA ARG A 338 -36.51 5.35 26.34
C ARG A 338 -36.56 6.86 26.26
N SER A 339 -35.73 7.46 25.41
CA SER A 339 -35.45 8.90 25.44
C SER A 339 -35.84 9.64 24.16
N ARG A 340 -35.89 8.96 23.01
CA ARG A 340 -36.21 9.58 21.74
C ARG A 340 -37.73 9.69 21.52
N PRO A 341 -38.19 10.69 20.74
CA PRO A 341 -39.60 10.80 20.37
C PRO A 341 -40.12 9.52 19.70
N GLN A 342 -41.41 9.21 19.89
CA GLN A 342 -42.02 7.98 19.36
C GLN A 342 -41.79 7.82 17.85
N GLU A 343 -41.85 8.90 17.08
CA GLU A 343 -41.59 8.87 15.63
C GLU A 343 -40.17 8.35 15.29
N GLN A 344 -39.15 8.76 16.05
CA GLN A 344 -37.78 8.26 15.87
C GLN A 344 -37.65 6.79 16.28
N VAL A 345 -38.36 6.39 17.35
CA VAL A 345 -38.42 5.00 17.79
C VAL A 345 -39.06 4.11 16.72
N ASP A 346 -40.19 4.54 16.16
CA ASP A 346 -40.90 3.80 15.11
C ASP A 346 -40.04 3.70 13.84
N ARG A 347 -39.33 4.78 13.46
CA ARG A 347 -38.35 4.76 12.35
C ARG A 347 -37.26 3.73 12.60
N LEU A 348 -36.67 3.68 13.80
CA LEU A 348 -35.64 2.70 14.14
C LEU A 348 -36.17 1.25 14.05
N VAL A 349 -37.33 0.98 14.63
CA VAL A 349 -37.94 -0.35 14.60
C VAL A 349 -38.23 -0.78 13.15
N GLU A 350 -38.68 0.12 12.28
CA GLU A 350 -38.87 -0.17 10.86
C GLU A 350 -37.56 -0.49 10.15
N ARG A 351 -36.52 0.34 10.32
CA ARG A 351 -35.20 0.09 9.70
C ARG A 351 -34.56 -1.20 10.19
N ILE A 352 -34.85 -1.62 11.42
CA ILE A 352 -34.44 -2.93 11.93
C ILE A 352 -35.20 -4.06 11.21
N ARG A 353 -36.51 -3.93 11.03
CA ARG A 353 -37.32 -4.93 10.33
C ARG A 353 -36.92 -5.11 8.86
N GLU A 354 -36.53 -4.02 8.20
CA GLU A 354 -35.99 -4.02 6.84
C GLU A 354 -34.58 -4.63 6.74
N GLY A 355 -33.90 -4.88 7.87
CA GLY A 355 -32.51 -5.32 7.91
C GLY A 355 -31.50 -4.23 7.55
N ARG A 356 -31.92 -2.96 7.57
CA ARG A 356 -31.04 -1.80 7.36
C ARG A 356 -30.24 -1.46 8.63
N ILE A 357 -30.80 -1.73 9.80
CA ILE A 357 -30.10 -1.59 11.08
C ILE A 357 -30.19 -2.90 11.87
N GLU A 358 -29.12 -3.29 12.56
CA GLU A 358 -29.14 -4.42 13.50
C GLU A 358 -28.85 -3.95 14.92
N ALA A 359 -29.61 -4.45 15.90
CA ALA A 359 -29.29 -4.34 17.32
C ALA A 359 -28.72 -5.69 17.80
N THR A 360 -27.50 -5.71 18.33
CA THR A 360 -26.92 -6.94 18.88
C THR A 360 -27.27 -7.16 20.36
N GLY A 361 -27.08 -8.38 20.83
CA GLY A 361 -27.60 -8.87 22.11
C GLY A 361 -26.73 -8.68 23.34
N MET A 362 -25.48 -8.24 23.18
CA MET A 362 -24.65 -7.89 24.35
C MET A 362 -25.10 -6.55 24.89
N PHE A 363 -25.34 -6.46 26.20
CA PHE A 363 -25.72 -5.17 26.78
C PHE A 363 -24.56 -4.17 26.75
N LEU A 364 -23.36 -4.63 27.08
CA LEU A 364 -22.08 -3.91 26.96
C LEU A 364 -20.99 -4.95 26.65
N ASN A 365 -19.81 -4.49 26.22
CA ASN A 365 -18.62 -5.33 26.17
C ASN A 365 -18.10 -5.53 27.60
N TYR A 366 -18.21 -6.75 28.13
CA TYR A 366 -17.84 -7.06 29.51
C TYR A 366 -16.48 -7.75 29.60
N SER A 367 -15.64 -7.26 30.52
CA SER A 367 -14.39 -7.94 30.89
C SER A 367 -14.64 -9.12 31.83
N GLU A 368 -13.61 -9.93 32.05
CA GLU A 368 -13.62 -11.15 32.85
C GLU A 368 -13.89 -10.95 34.35
N ILE A 369 -13.90 -9.71 34.83
CA ILE A 369 -14.15 -9.39 36.25
C ILE A 369 -15.64 -9.31 36.61
N ILE A 370 -16.52 -9.31 35.61
CA ILE A 370 -17.96 -9.28 35.84
C ILE A 370 -18.43 -10.58 36.50
N ASP A 371 -19.40 -10.47 37.41
CA ASP A 371 -19.99 -11.63 38.05
C ASP A 371 -21.12 -12.26 37.21
N GLU A 372 -21.40 -13.52 37.49
CA GLU A 372 -22.46 -14.27 36.81
C GLU A 372 -23.86 -13.61 36.96
N PRO A 373 -24.27 -13.09 38.14
CA PRO A 373 -25.53 -12.36 38.28
C PRO A 373 -25.67 -11.15 37.35
N ALA A 374 -24.62 -10.36 37.14
CA ALA A 374 -24.67 -9.23 36.21
C ALA A 374 -24.77 -9.70 34.75
N LEU A 375 -24.09 -10.79 34.39
CA LEU A 375 -24.23 -11.45 33.09
C LEU A 375 -25.63 -12.02 32.86
N ALA A 376 -26.31 -12.54 33.89
CA ALA A 376 -27.70 -12.96 33.78
C ALA A 376 -28.62 -11.74 33.62
N ALA A 377 -28.35 -10.66 34.36
CA ALA A 377 -29.17 -9.45 34.36
C ALA A 377 -29.20 -8.73 33.00
N GLN A 378 -28.11 -8.75 32.22
CA GLN A 378 -28.09 -8.12 30.90
C GLN A 378 -29.13 -8.69 29.92
N THR A 379 -29.48 -9.98 30.05
CA THR A 379 -30.46 -10.63 29.17
C THR A 379 -31.87 -10.03 29.26
N LYS A 380 -32.16 -9.26 30.33
CA LYS A 380 -33.41 -8.49 30.45
C LYS A 380 -33.60 -7.51 29.29
N THR A 381 -32.51 -6.96 28.75
CA THR A 381 -32.58 -6.04 27.61
C THR A 381 -33.10 -6.75 26.36
N LEU A 382 -32.76 -8.02 26.13
CA LEU A 382 -33.27 -8.80 25.00
C LEU A 382 -34.79 -8.91 25.04
N ARG A 383 -35.36 -9.20 26.22
CA ARG A 383 -36.82 -9.25 26.39
C ARG A 383 -37.47 -7.89 26.16
N MET A 384 -36.83 -6.80 26.64
CA MET A 384 -37.32 -5.45 26.38
C MET A 384 -37.35 -5.14 24.88
N LEU A 385 -36.25 -5.42 24.16
CA LEU A 385 -36.18 -5.22 22.72
C LEU A 385 -37.23 -6.04 21.97
N LYS A 386 -37.40 -7.32 22.33
CA LYS A 386 -38.44 -8.19 21.76
C LYS A 386 -39.84 -7.60 21.94
N ASN A 387 -40.14 -7.08 23.14
CA ASN A 387 -41.43 -6.44 23.42
C ASN A 387 -41.64 -5.14 22.63
N SER A 388 -40.56 -4.50 22.19
CA SER A 388 -40.57 -3.33 21.30
C SER A 388 -40.55 -3.70 19.81
N GLY A 389 -40.72 -4.99 19.47
CA GLY A 389 -40.71 -5.46 18.08
C GLY A 389 -39.33 -5.57 17.44
N ILE A 390 -38.26 -5.54 18.24
CA ILE A 390 -36.88 -5.70 17.78
C ILE A 390 -36.43 -7.13 18.05
N ASP A 391 -36.18 -7.86 16.96
CA ASP A 391 -35.61 -9.21 17.00
C ASP A 391 -34.09 -9.14 17.06
N VAL A 392 -33.50 -9.83 18.05
CA VAL A 392 -32.06 -9.86 18.26
C VAL A 392 -31.58 -11.29 18.07
N SER A 393 -30.79 -11.51 17.02
CA SER A 393 -30.29 -12.84 16.62
C SER A 393 -28.78 -13.02 16.81
N THR A 394 -28.04 -11.93 16.99
CA THR A 394 -26.59 -11.91 17.11
C THR A 394 -26.18 -11.26 18.42
N ALA A 395 -25.24 -11.84 19.15
CA ALA A 395 -24.47 -11.18 20.19
C ALA A 395 -23.12 -10.73 19.60
N MET A 396 -22.70 -9.51 19.91
CA MET A 396 -21.41 -8.97 19.48
C MET A 396 -20.59 -8.57 20.71
N GLN A 397 -19.39 -9.14 20.84
CA GLN A 397 -18.48 -8.84 21.94
C GLN A 397 -17.10 -8.55 21.39
N ASN A 398 -16.71 -7.28 21.41
CA ASN A 398 -15.44 -6.83 20.85
C ASN A 398 -14.53 -6.23 21.91
N ASP A 399 -13.24 -6.22 21.57
CA ASP A 399 -12.14 -5.65 22.33
C ASP A 399 -11.97 -6.19 23.75
N VAL A 400 -12.48 -7.41 23.99
CA VAL A 400 -12.30 -8.18 25.24
C VAL A 400 -11.86 -9.61 24.94
N ASN A 401 -11.22 -10.26 25.91
CA ASN A 401 -10.54 -11.54 25.69
C ASN A 401 -11.45 -12.76 25.88
N GLY A 402 -12.48 -12.85 25.06
CA GLY A 402 -13.39 -13.98 25.07
C GLY A 402 -14.82 -13.58 25.39
N ILE A 403 -15.64 -14.58 25.73
CA ILE A 403 -17.00 -14.42 26.22
C ILE A 403 -17.16 -15.35 27.44
N ALA A 404 -17.98 -14.96 28.41
CA ALA A 404 -18.26 -15.80 29.57
C ALA A 404 -19.02 -17.09 29.14
N TRP A 405 -18.55 -18.25 29.59
CA TRP A 405 -19.11 -19.55 29.17
C TRP A 405 -20.61 -19.70 29.51
N CYS A 406 -21.05 -19.15 30.64
CA CYS A 406 -22.46 -19.17 31.05
C CYS A 406 -23.41 -18.47 30.07
N LEU A 407 -22.91 -17.57 29.21
CA LEU A 407 -23.74 -16.89 28.22
C LEU A 407 -24.28 -17.84 27.14
N VAL A 408 -23.62 -18.99 26.91
CA VAL A 408 -24.15 -20.04 26.03
C VAL A 408 -25.49 -20.56 26.56
N ASP A 409 -25.56 -20.87 27.86
CA ASP A 409 -26.79 -21.33 28.50
C ASP A 409 -27.85 -20.23 28.56
N TYR A 410 -27.42 -18.98 28.77
CA TYR A 410 -28.35 -17.84 28.84
C TYR A 410 -28.97 -17.52 27.49
N PHE A 411 -28.20 -17.57 26.39
CA PHE A 411 -28.69 -17.32 25.04
C PHE A 411 -29.47 -18.51 24.46
N LYS A 412 -29.26 -19.75 24.94
CA LYS A 412 -30.01 -20.93 24.50
C LYS A 412 -31.54 -20.78 24.59
N HIS A 413 -32.01 -19.95 25.52
CA HIS A 413 -33.43 -19.69 25.76
C HIS A 413 -33.90 -18.34 25.18
N THR A 414 -33.12 -17.73 24.28
CA THR A 414 -33.47 -16.49 23.58
C THR A 414 -33.42 -16.70 22.06
N ASP A 415 -33.69 -15.64 21.30
CA ASP A 415 -33.57 -15.66 19.83
C ASP A 415 -32.12 -15.48 19.34
N VAL A 416 -31.15 -15.28 20.25
CA VAL A 416 -29.73 -15.12 19.91
C VAL A 416 -29.13 -16.46 19.49
N ARG A 417 -28.65 -16.54 18.25
CA ARG A 417 -28.09 -17.75 17.61
C ARG A 417 -26.64 -17.59 17.22
N TYR A 418 -26.21 -16.36 16.98
CA TYR A 418 -24.88 -16.06 16.48
C TYR A 418 -24.08 -15.27 17.51
N LEU A 419 -22.78 -15.48 17.49
CA LEU A 419 -21.82 -14.74 18.27
C LEU A 419 -20.72 -14.26 17.34
N THR A 420 -20.50 -12.95 17.30
CA THR A 420 -19.34 -12.34 16.64
C THR A 420 -18.42 -11.74 17.69
N MET A 421 -17.11 -11.90 17.50
CA MET A 421 -16.11 -11.49 18.47
C MET A 421 -14.85 -10.96 17.81
N GLY A 422 -14.44 -9.76 18.23
CA GLY A 422 -13.10 -9.23 18.04
C GLY A 422 -12.33 -9.34 19.35
N ILE A 423 -11.34 -10.24 19.42
CA ILE A 423 -10.52 -10.41 20.63
C ILE A 423 -9.34 -9.43 20.65
N HIS A 424 -9.05 -8.86 21.81
CA HIS A 424 -7.91 -7.95 22.00
C HIS A 424 -6.58 -8.71 22.17
N ALA A 425 -6.10 -9.33 21.08
CA ALA A 425 -4.89 -10.18 21.09
C ALA A 425 -3.57 -9.43 21.34
N HIS A 426 -3.57 -8.09 21.30
CA HIS A 426 -2.37 -7.26 21.44
C HIS A 426 -1.94 -7.05 22.89
N ARG A 427 -2.89 -6.77 23.80
CA ARG A 427 -2.59 -6.57 25.23
C ARG A 427 -2.96 -7.77 26.10
N ALA A 428 -3.74 -8.71 25.58
CA ALA A 428 -4.09 -9.92 26.30
C ALA A 428 -3.96 -11.15 25.37
N ARG A 429 -3.53 -12.30 25.93
CA ARG A 429 -3.20 -13.48 25.14
C ARG A 429 -4.44 -14.06 24.45
N LYS A 430 -4.28 -14.54 23.21
CA LYS A 430 -5.31 -15.33 22.53
C LYS A 430 -5.65 -16.56 23.38
N PRO A 431 -6.94 -16.86 23.65
CA PRO A 431 -7.31 -18.03 24.45
C PRO A 431 -6.92 -19.36 23.79
N PHE A 432 -6.95 -19.43 22.45
CA PHE A 432 -6.63 -20.62 21.65
C PHE A 432 -5.87 -20.22 20.37
N ASN A 433 -5.09 -21.16 19.81
CA ASN A 433 -4.27 -20.97 18.61
C ASN A 433 -5.01 -21.31 17.32
#